data_AF-A0A3B8QZU9-F1
#
_entry.id   AF-A0A3B8QZU9-F1
#
_cell.length_a   1.000
_cell.length_b   1.000
_cell.length_c   1.000
_cell.angle_alpha   90.00
_cell.angle_beta   90.00
_cell.angle_gamma   90.00
#
_symmetry.space_group_name_H-M   'P 1'
#
loop_
_entity.id
_entity.type
_entity.pdbx_description
1 polymer ?
#
loop_
_entity_poly.entity_id
_entity_poly.type
_entity_poly.pdbx_seq_one_letter_code
_entity_poly.pdbx_strand_id
1 'polypeptide(L)'
;MTIYVKRCKLQVASSLADFVEAKVLPGIGILPADFWLGFSKMIEDFGPTNKALLAERKKLQLEIDAWHVANRAVGFDAASYQSFLYEIGYLLPEGSNFLIETDNVDPEIAKIPGPQLVVPVMNARFALNAANARWGSLYDALYGTDAIGELPKEKGYDAERGQRVVSWAKD
;
A
#
# COMPACT_ATOMS: atom_id res chain seq x y z
N MET A 1 27.23 -2.73 -13.40
CA MET A 1 26.67 -3.23 -14.69
C MET A 1 25.77 -4.40 -14.35
N THR A 2 24.51 -4.40 -14.79
CA THR A 2 23.57 -5.49 -14.51
C THR A 2 23.83 -6.63 -15.49
N ILE A 3 24.04 -7.85 -14.98
CA ILE A 3 24.17 -9.06 -15.80
C ILE A 3 22.78 -9.65 -15.99
N TYR A 4 22.39 -9.94 -17.23
CA TYR A 4 21.08 -10.50 -17.58
C TYR A 4 21.19 -11.96 -18.03
N VAL A 5 20.20 -12.76 -17.64
CA VAL A 5 20.01 -14.15 -18.08
C VAL A 5 18.69 -14.27 -18.84
N LYS A 6 18.65 -15.15 -19.84
CA LYS A 6 17.42 -15.44 -20.56
C LYS A 6 16.57 -16.43 -19.76
N ARG A 7 15.29 -16.10 -19.58
CA ARG A 7 14.24 -17.00 -19.07
C ARG A 7 13.03 -16.86 -19.97
N CYS A 8 12.76 -17.89 -20.78
CA CYS A 8 11.73 -17.84 -21.82
C CYS A 8 11.94 -16.63 -22.77
N LYS A 9 10.94 -15.74 -22.88
CA LYS A 9 11.02 -14.52 -23.70
C LYS A 9 11.63 -13.32 -22.94
N LEU A 10 11.97 -13.48 -21.66
CA LEU A 10 12.44 -12.41 -20.79
C LEU A 10 13.97 -12.35 -20.71
N GLN A 11 14.49 -11.14 -20.57
CA GLN A 11 15.82 -10.86 -20.05
C GLN A 11 15.71 -10.42 -18.60
N VAL A 12 16.12 -11.30 -17.68
CA VAL A 12 15.98 -11.09 -16.23
C VAL A 12 17.35 -10.80 -15.64
N ALA A 13 17.45 -9.83 -14.72
CA ALA A 13 18.69 -9.63 -13.99
C ALA A 13 19.09 -10.93 -13.27
N SER A 14 20.32 -11.39 -13.46
CA SER A 14 20.86 -12.63 -12.86
C SER A 14 20.60 -12.70 -11.37
N SER A 15 20.86 -11.63 -10.62
CA SER A 15 20.60 -11.55 -9.17
C SER A 15 19.13 -11.83 -8.79
N LEU A 16 18.18 -11.39 -9.62
CA LEU A 16 16.75 -11.67 -9.40
C LEU A 16 16.41 -13.11 -9.77
N ALA A 17 16.93 -13.60 -10.89
CA ALA A 17 16.70 -14.99 -11.32
C ALA A 17 17.23 -15.97 -10.27
N ASP A 18 18.46 -15.77 -9.80
CA ASP A 18 19.11 -16.59 -8.78
C ASP A 18 18.35 -16.51 -7.45
N PHE A 19 17.89 -15.32 -7.04
CA PHE A 19 17.06 -15.18 -5.84
C PHE A 19 15.76 -15.98 -5.93
N VAL A 20 15.02 -15.86 -7.04
CA VAL A 20 13.76 -16.59 -7.23
C VAL A 20 14.01 -18.09 -7.20
N GLU A 21 14.99 -18.57 -7.97
CA GLU A 21 15.26 -20.00 -8.12
C GLU A 21 15.84 -20.63 -6.85
N ALA A 22 16.72 -19.93 -6.12
CA ALA A 22 17.42 -20.48 -4.97
C ALA A 22 16.75 -20.17 -3.62
N LYS A 23 15.89 -19.15 -3.53
CA LYS A 23 15.30 -18.70 -2.25
C LYS A 23 13.77 -18.69 -2.21
N VAL A 24 13.09 -18.52 -3.35
CA VAL A 24 11.63 -18.38 -3.37
C VAL A 24 10.94 -19.70 -3.73
N LEU A 25 11.36 -20.34 -4.82
CA LEU A 25 10.71 -21.55 -5.34
C LEU A 25 10.94 -22.84 -4.52
N PRO A 26 12.08 -23.04 -3.83
CA PRO A 26 12.27 -24.24 -3.03
C PRO A 26 11.18 -24.38 -1.94
N GLY A 27 10.52 -25.54 -1.89
CA GLY A 27 9.54 -25.89 -0.85
C GLY A 27 8.08 -25.54 -1.14
N ILE A 28 7.78 -24.77 -2.19
CA ILE A 28 6.40 -24.37 -2.55
C ILE A 28 5.77 -25.21 -3.68
N GLY A 29 6.50 -26.20 -4.21
CA GLY A 29 5.97 -27.15 -5.20
C GLY A 29 5.85 -26.63 -6.63
N ILE A 30 6.51 -25.52 -6.97
CA ILE A 30 6.51 -24.93 -8.31
C ILE A 30 7.90 -25.11 -8.95
N LEU A 31 7.95 -25.68 -10.16
CA LEU A 31 9.20 -25.81 -10.90
C LEU A 31 9.63 -24.46 -11.49
N PRO A 32 10.95 -24.14 -11.51
CA PRO A 32 11.45 -22.92 -12.12
C PRO A 32 10.99 -22.72 -13.57
N ALA A 33 10.98 -23.79 -14.37
CA ALA A 33 10.55 -23.72 -15.76
C ALA A 33 9.08 -23.27 -15.89
N ASP A 34 8.18 -23.83 -15.07
CA ASP A 34 6.76 -23.51 -15.08
C ASP A 34 6.51 -22.08 -14.59
N PHE A 35 7.22 -21.66 -13.53
CA PHE A 35 7.18 -20.29 -13.03
C PHE A 35 7.56 -19.28 -14.12
N TRP A 36 8.72 -19.45 -14.75
CA TRP A 36 9.20 -18.50 -15.76
C TRP A 36 8.35 -18.49 -17.02
N LEU A 37 7.81 -19.64 -17.44
CA LEU A 37 6.88 -19.72 -18.55
C LEU A 37 5.59 -18.95 -18.25
N GLY A 38 4.97 -19.21 -17.10
CA GLY A 38 3.77 -18.52 -16.65
C GLY A 38 3.98 -17.01 -16.50
N PHE A 39 5.07 -16.60 -15.85
CA PHE A 39 5.41 -15.19 -15.66
C PHE A 39 5.67 -14.49 -16.99
N SER A 40 6.44 -15.10 -17.90
CA SER A 40 6.68 -14.56 -19.25
C SER A 40 5.38 -14.37 -20.02
N LYS A 41 4.44 -15.31 -19.91
CA LYS A 41 3.13 -15.22 -20.57
C LYS A 41 2.28 -14.09 -19.97
N MET A 42 2.23 -13.97 -18.64
CA MET A 42 1.49 -12.89 -17.98
C MET A 42 2.00 -11.49 -18.37
N ILE A 43 3.32 -11.31 -18.52
CA ILE A 43 3.88 -10.03 -18.97
C ILE A 43 3.47 -9.73 -20.41
N GLU A 44 3.46 -10.73 -21.29
CA GLU A 44 3.04 -10.58 -22.69
C GLU A 44 1.54 -10.23 -22.77
N ASP A 45 0.70 -10.94 -22.02
CA ASP A 45 -0.75 -10.80 -22.05
C ASP A 45 -1.22 -9.49 -21.39
N PHE A 46 -0.62 -9.11 -20.24
CA PHE A 46 -1.10 -7.98 -19.42
C PHE A 46 -0.21 -6.74 -19.47
N GLY A 47 1.02 -6.84 -19.97
CA GLY A 47 1.95 -5.71 -20.10
C GLY A 47 1.38 -4.55 -20.94
N PRO A 48 0.80 -4.80 -22.13
CA PRO A 48 0.14 -3.76 -22.93
C PRO A 48 -1.01 -3.08 -22.20
N THR A 49 -1.88 -3.86 -21.55
CA THR A 49 -3.01 -3.34 -20.77
C THR A 49 -2.56 -2.44 -19.62
N ASN A 50 -1.54 -2.86 -18.87
CA ASN A 50 -1.00 -2.04 -17.78
C ASN A 50 -0.46 -0.69 -18.27
N LYS A 51 0.26 -0.68 -19.41
CA LYS A 51 0.72 0.57 -20.04
C LYS A 51 -0.44 1.47 -20.47
N ALA A 52 -1.49 0.88 -21.05
CA ALA A 52 -2.68 1.62 -21.44
C ALA A 52 -3.40 2.25 -20.24
N LEU A 53 -3.52 1.53 -19.11
CA LEU A 53 -4.11 2.07 -17.88
C LEU A 53 -3.32 3.28 -17.33
N LEU A 54 -1.98 3.24 -17.38
CA LEU A 54 -1.16 4.39 -16.99
C LEU A 54 -1.32 5.58 -17.95
N ALA A 55 -1.44 5.31 -19.24
CA ALA A 55 -1.72 6.35 -20.24
C ALA A 55 -3.09 7.00 -20.01
N GLU A 56 -4.11 6.21 -19.66
CA GLU A 56 -5.45 6.74 -19.36
C GLU A 56 -5.42 7.65 -18.13
N ARG A 57 -4.73 7.26 -17.04
CA ARG A 57 -4.54 8.13 -15.86
C ARG A 57 -3.91 9.46 -16.24
N LYS A 58 -2.87 9.43 -17.09
CA LYS A 58 -2.18 10.64 -17.54
C LYS A 58 -3.11 11.51 -18.39
N LYS A 59 -3.88 10.91 -19.30
CA LYS A 59 -4.85 11.62 -20.14
C LYS A 59 -5.90 12.33 -19.28
N LEU A 60 -6.55 11.61 -18.36
CA LEU A 60 -7.57 12.17 -17.46
C LEU A 60 -7.01 13.34 -16.64
N GLN A 61 -5.80 13.20 -16.08
CA GLN A 61 -5.17 14.29 -15.33
C GLN A 61 -4.91 15.53 -16.21
N LEU A 62 -4.41 15.33 -17.44
CA LEU A 62 -4.15 16.45 -18.35
C LEU A 62 -5.44 17.18 -18.76
N GLU A 63 -6.53 16.46 -18.95
CA GLU A 63 -7.84 17.05 -19.25
C GLU A 63 -8.37 17.85 -18.05
N ILE A 64 -8.25 17.32 -16.82
CA ILE A 64 -8.61 18.02 -15.59
C ILE A 64 -7.78 19.30 -15.41
N ASP A 65 -6.46 19.21 -15.61
CA ASP A 65 -5.55 20.36 -15.54
C ASP A 65 -5.95 21.44 -16.56
N ALA A 66 -6.22 21.03 -17.80
CA ALA A 66 -6.63 21.92 -18.88
C ALA A 66 -7.98 22.60 -18.58
N TRP A 67 -8.94 21.87 -18.01
CA TRP A 67 -10.23 22.42 -17.61
C TRP A 67 -10.07 23.52 -16.57
N HIS A 68 -9.25 23.31 -15.53
CA HIS A 68 -9.00 24.32 -14.51
C HIS A 68 -8.25 25.55 -15.04
N VAL A 69 -7.32 25.36 -15.99
CA VAL A 69 -6.64 26.49 -16.65
C VAL A 69 -7.63 27.32 -17.47
N ALA A 70 -8.49 26.68 -18.25
CA ALA A 70 -9.47 27.36 -19.10
C ALA A 70 -10.55 28.11 -18.29
N ASN A 71 -10.93 27.59 -17.12
CA ASN A 71 -12.02 28.15 -16.30
C ASN A 71 -11.55 29.06 -15.16
N ARG A 72 -10.24 29.36 -15.06
CA ARG A 72 -9.65 30.11 -13.94
C ARG A 72 -10.32 31.47 -13.67
N ALA A 73 -10.72 32.19 -14.72
CA ALA A 73 -11.27 33.54 -14.60
C ALA A 73 -12.75 33.58 -14.19
N VAL A 74 -13.49 32.49 -14.44
CA VAL A 74 -14.95 32.42 -14.25
C VAL A 74 -15.30 31.95 -12.83
N GLY A 75 -14.34 31.34 -12.13
CA GLY A 75 -14.56 30.71 -10.83
C GLY A 75 -14.94 29.23 -10.97
N PHE A 76 -15.14 28.55 -9.84
CA PHE A 76 -15.49 27.12 -9.82
C PHE A 76 -17.01 26.93 -9.77
N ASP A 77 -17.55 26.26 -10.78
CA ASP A 77 -18.95 25.77 -10.79
C ASP A 77 -18.98 24.24 -10.70
N ALA A 78 -19.60 23.72 -9.65
CA ALA A 78 -19.60 22.29 -9.36
C ALA A 78 -20.41 21.48 -10.38
N ALA A 79 -21.53 22.01 -10.88
CA ALA A 79 -22.39 21.31 -11.84
C ALA A 79 -21.71 21.15 -13.21
N SER A 80 -21.06 22.21 -13.69
CA SER A 80 -20.25 22.19 -14.92
C SER A 80 -19.06 21.26 -14.78
N TYR A 81 -18.36 21.29 -13.63
CA TYR A 81 -17.23 20.41 -13.39
C TYR A 81 -17.63 18.93 -13.34
N GLN A 82 -18.72 18.60 -12.64
CA GLN A 82 -19.24 17.23 -12.61
C GLN A 82 -19.64 16.74 -14.02
N SER A 83 -20.28 17.59 -14.82
CA SER A 83 -20.65 17.25 -16.21
C SER A 83 -19.42 16.96 -17.07
N PHE A 84 -18.39 17.79 -16.95
CA PHE A 84 -17.09 17.57 -17.59
C PHE A 84 -16.46 16.24 -17.17
N LEU A 85 -16.48 15.89 -15.87
CA LEU A 85 -15.90 14.63 -15.41
C LEU A 85 -16.62 13.40 -15.97
N TYR A 86 -17.93 13.47 -16.20
CA TYR A 86 -18.66 12.41 -16.92
C TYR A 86 -18.29 12.39 -18.41
N GLU A 87 -18.16 13.55 -19.05
CA GLU A 87 -17.80 13.68 -20.47
C GLU A 87 -16.47 13.02 -20.80
N ILE A 88 -15.46 13.23 -19.95
CA ILE A 88 -14.13 12.62 -20.13
C ILE A 88 -14.04 11.16 -19.68
N GLY A 89 -15.13 10.62 -19.11
CA GLY A 89 -15.18 9.25 -18.57
C GLY A 89 -14.44 9.06 -17.24
N TYR A 90 -14.17 10.14 -16.51
CA TYR A 90 -13.60 10.07 -15.16
C TYR A 90 -14.66 9.61 -14.15
N LEU A 91 -15.84 10.26 -14.18
CA LEU A 91 -17.02 9.76 -13.50
C LEU A 91 -17.77 8.80 -14.41
N LEU A 92 -18.15 7.66 -13.86
CA LEU A 92 -18.93 6.64 -14.54
C LEU A 92 -20.30 6.52 -13.86
N PRO A 93 -21.35 6.10 -14.60
CA PRO A 93 -22.63 5.82 -13.99
C PRO A 93 -22.49 4.73 -12.92
N GLU A 94 -23.23 4.89 -11.82
CA GLU A 94 -23.26 3.90 -10.75
C GLU A 94 -23.81 2.56 -11.28
N GLY A 95 -23.15 1.46 -10.90
CA GLY A 95 -23.60 0.11 -11.24
C GLY A 95 -24.83 -0.31 -10.44
N SER A 96 -25.43 -1.45 -10.79
CA SER A 96 -26.50 -2.03 -9.99
C SER A 96 -26.00 -2.50 -8.63
N ASN A 97 -26.89 -2.51 -7.64
CA ASN A 97 -26.60 -3.08 -6.32
C ASN A 97 -26.14 -4.53 -6.44
N PHE A 98 -25.08 -4.88 -5.71
CA PHE A 98 -24.55 -6.24 -5.59
C PHE A 98 -23.99 -6.47 -4.18
N LEU A 99 -23.75 -7.74 -3.85
CA LEU A 99 -23.03 -8.14 -2.64
C LEU A 99 -21.67 -8.72 -3.04
N ILE A 100 -20.63 -8.41 -2.28
CA ILE A 100 -19.31 -9.03 -2.47
C ILE A 100 -19.37 -10.53 -2.11
N GLU A 101 -18.63 -11.35 -2.86
CA GLU A 101 -18.66 -12.83 -2.75
C GLU A 101 -17.39 -13.42 -2.10
N THR A 102 -16.51 -12.57 -1.55
CA THR A 102 -15.20 -13.00 -1.08
C THR A 102 -15.28 -13.83 0.20
N ASP A 103 -14.88 -15.10 0.10
CA ASP A 103 -14.78 -16.03 1.23
C ASP A 103 -13.33 -16.24 1.71
N ASN A 104 -13.17 -16.95 2.84
CA ASN A 104 -11.88 -17.32 3.43
C ASN A 104 -10.97 -16.13 3.80
N VAL A 105 -11.58 -15.04 4.28
CA VAL A 105 -10.87 -13.84 4.74
C VAL A 105 -10.56 -13.93 6.23
N ASP A 106 -9.32 -13.64 6.61
CA ASP A 106 -8.88 -13.62 8.01
C ASP A 106 -9.72 -12.66 8.89
N PRO A 107 -9.95 -12.99 10.18
CA PRO A 107 -10.75 -12.15 11.08
C PRO A 107 -10.22 -10.71 11.22
N GLU A 108 -8.91 -10.52 11.18
CA GLU A 108 -8.23 -9.22 11.25
C GLU A 108 -8.65 -8.25 10.14
N ILE A 109 -9.14 -8.78 9.01
CA ILE A 109 -9.65 -7.99 7.87
C ILE A 109 -11.17 -7.96 7.90
N ALA A 110 -11.81 -9.10 8.13
CA ALA A 110 -13.26 -9.26 7.92
C ALA A 110 -14.13 -8.85 9.12
N LYS A 111 -13.61 -8.92 10.34
CA LYS A 111 -14.44 -8.88 11.57
C LYS A 111 -13.90 -7.96 12.66
N ILE A 112 -12.60 -7.70 12.70
CA ILE A 112 -11.95 -6.95 13.78
C ILE A 112 -11.69 -5.51 13.32
N PRO A 113 -12.35 -4.51 13.90
CA PRO A 113 -11.95 -3.12 13.67
C PRO A 113 -10.65 -2.83 14.40
N GLY A 114 -9.66 -2.24 13.73
CA GLY A 114 -8.39 -1.91 14.35
C GLY A 114 -7.45 -1.09 13.48
N PRO A 115 -6.32 -0.64 14.05
CA PRO A 115 -5.29 0.08 13.31
C PRO A 115 -4.63 -0.80 12.24
N GLN A 116 -4.31 -0.20 11.09
CA GLN A 116 -3.49 -0.82 10.05
C GLN A 116 -2.19 -0.04 9.89
N LEU A 117 -1.06 -0.68 10.21
CA LEU A 117 0.26 -0.08 10.13
C LEU A 117 0.87 -0.26 8.73
N VAL A 118 1.50 0.79 8.20
CA VAL A 118 2.23 0.77 6.93
C VAL A 118 3.71 1.00 7.19
N VAL A 119 4.57 0.08 6.72
CA VAL A 119 6.04 0.17 6.86
C VAL A 119 6.76 -0.23 5.57
N PRO A 120 7.97 0.31 5.31
CA PRO A 120 8.76 -0.08 4.16
C PRO A 120 9.41 -1.45 4.37
N VAL A 121 9.01 -2.44 3.56
CA VAL A 121 9.53 -3.82 3.63
C VAL A 121 11.05 -3.91 3.39
N MET A 122 11.64 -2.93 2.69
CA MET A 122 13.10 -2.86 2.48
C MET A 122 13.89 -2.63 3.77
N ASN A 123 13.24 -2.17 4.86
CA ASN A 123 13.88 -2.07 6.17
C ASN A 123 13.43 -3.24 7.06
N ALA A 124 14.29 -4.26 7.18
CA ALA A 124 14.00 -5.45 7.96
C ALA A 124 13.67 -5.15 9.43
N ARG A 125 14.29 -4.12 10.03
CA ARG A 125 14.00 -3.72 11.41
C ARG A 125 12.58 -3.15 11.53
N PHE A 126 12.16 -2.34 10.57
CA PHE A 126 10.80 -1.79 10.58
C PHE A 126 9.75 -2.88 10.28
N ALA A 127 10.04 -3.80 9.36
CA ALA A 127 9.18 -4.94 9.10
C ALA A 127 9.01 -5.83 10.35
N LEU A 128 10.10 -6.14 11.06
CA LEU A 128 10.05 -6.93 12.29
C LEU A 128 9.31 -6.22 13.41
N ASN A 129 9.57 -4.92 13.61
CA ASN A 129 8.86 -4.12 14.59
C ASN A 129 7.36 -4.06 14.27
N ALA A 130 6.99 -3.89 13.00
CA ALA A 130 5.59 -3.86 12.57
C ALA A 130 4.88 -5.20 12.76
N ALA A 131 5.55 -6.32 12.47
CA ALA A 131 4.99 -7.65 12.71
C ALA A 131 4.71 -7.86 14.22
N ASN A 132 5.63 -7.41 15.08
CA ASN A 132 5.48 -7.53 16.53
C ASN A 132 4.51 -6.49 17.13
N ALA A 133 4.19 -5.41 16.39
CA ALA A 133 3.30 -4.35 16.85
C ALA A 133 1.82 -4.79 16.98
N ARG A 134 1.49 -6.06 16.68
CA ARG A 134 0.20 -6.64 17.04
C ARG A 134 -0.11 -6.49 18.53
N TRP A 135 0.92 -6.53 19.37
CA TRP A 135 0.82 -6.25 20.79
C TRP A 135 1.85 -5.19 21.17
N GLY A 136 1.39 -4.06 21.70
CA GLY A 136 2.23 -2.97 22.17
C GLY A 136 1.99 -2.68 23.65
N SER A 137 3.03 -2.23 24.35
CA SER A 137 2.90 -1.74 25.73
C SER A 137 2.20 -0.40 25.72
N LEU A 138 0.98 -0.34 26.26
CA LEU A 138 0.25 0.91 26.44
C LEU A 138 1.05 1.88 27.35
N TYR A 139 1.77 1.35 28.34
CA TYR A 139 2.55 2.16 29.27
C TYR A 139 3.73 2.81 28.55
N ASP A 140 4.44 2.08 27.69
CA ASP A 140 5.53 2.65 26.90
C ASP A 140 5.01 3.67 25.89
N ALA A 141 3.84 3.40 25.28
CA ALA A 141 3.20 4.33 24.36
C ALA A 141 2.80 5.64 25.04
N LEU A 142 2.21 5.59 26.24
CA LEU A 142 1.85 6.79 27.01
C LEU A 142 3.09 7.49 27.57
N TYR A 143 4.02 6.73 28.14
CA TYR A 143 5.22 7.29 28.77
C TYR A 143 6.13 7.95 27.75
N GLY A 144 6.36 7.32 26.60
CA GLY A 144 7.30 7.74 25.57
C GLY A 144 6.77 8.79 24.58
N THR A 145 5.49 9.18 24.69
CA THR A 145 4.86 10.17 23.80
C THR A 145 4.27 11.35 24.58
N ASP A 146 3.76 12.35 23.88
CA ASP A 146 3.11 13.51 24.47
C ASP A 146 1.61 13.28 24.78
N ALA A 147 1.11 12.04 24.66
CA ALA A 147 -0.30 11.69 24.87
C ALA A 147 -0.85 12.05 26.26
N ILE A 148 0.02 12.16 27.27
CA ILE A 148 -0.32 12.56 28.65
C ILE A 148 0.36 13.88 29.07
N GLY A 149 0.65 14.75 28.10
CA GLY A 149 1.30 16.05 28.31
C GLY A 149 2.78 16.08 27.95
N GLU A 150 3.55 16.98 28.56
CA GLU A 150 4.98 17.18 28.21
C GLU A 150 5.81 15.88 28.31
N LEU A 151 6.76 15.70 27.40
CA LEU A 151 7.70 14.58 27.39
C LEU A 151 8.61 14.57 28.63
N PRO A 152 9.13 13.40 29.06
CA PRO A 152 10.12 13.33 30.14
C PRO A 152 11.34 14.20 29.80
N LYS A 153 11.74 15.07 30.73
CA LYS A 153 12.84 16.03 30.53
C LYS A 153 14.22 15.40 30.78
N GLU A 154 14.28 14.37 31.62
CA GLU A 154 15.52 13.72 32.04
C GLU A 154 15.66 12.30 31.48
N LYS A 155 16.91 11.83 31.41
CA LYS A 155 17.20 10.43 31.07
C LYS A 155 16.91 9.54 32.28
N GLY A 156 16.06 8.54 32.12
CA GLY A 156 15.73 7.57 33.16
C GLY A 156 14.22 7.47 33.40
N TYR A 157 13.85 6.78 34.48
CA TYR A 157 12.46 6.64 34.91
C TYR A 157 12.08 7.80 35.85
N ASP A 158 11.03 8.52 35.47
CA ASP A 158 10.37 9.57 36.25
C ASP A 158 9.15 8.95 36.93
N ALA A 159 9.21 8.86 38.26
CA ALA A 159 8.19 8.22 39.07
C ALA A 159 6.85 8.97 39.03
N GLU A 160 6.87 10.30 38.96
CA GLU A 160 5.65 11.12 38.89
C GLU A 160 4.97 10.92 37.54
N ARG A 161 5.73 10.89 36.44
CA ARG A 161 5.19 10.55 35.13
C ARG A 161 4.67 9.12 35.08
N GLY A 162 5.42 8.16 35.63
CA GLY A 162 4.98 6.77 35.71
C GLY A 162 3.65 6.61 36.45
N GLN A 163 3.46 7.37 37.54
CA GLN A 163 2.18 7.41 38.25
C GLN A 163 1.05 7.98 37.36
N ARG A 164 1.30 9.04 36.58
CA ARG A 164 0.30 9.56 35.63
C ARG A 164 -0.09 8.54 34.55
N VAL A 165 0.88 7.80 34.01
CA VAL A 165 0.62 6.70 33.06
C VAL A 165 -0.29 5.64 33.69
N VAL A 166 0.02 5.22 34.92
CA VAL A 166 -0.78 4.21 35.64
C VAL A 166 -2.20 4.71 35.90
N SER A 167 -2.35 5.96 36.34
CA SER A 167 -3.66 6.55 36.57
C SER A 167 -4.48 6.58 35.27
N TRP A 168 -3.90 7.14 34.19
CA TRP A 168 -4.57 7.21 32.89
C TRP A 168 -5.01 5.83 32.37
N ALA A 169 -4.15 4.81 32.52
CA ALA A 169 -4.46 3.47 32.01
C ALA A 169 -5.49 2.70 32.85
N LYS A 170 -5.85 3.19 34.04
CA LYS A 170 -6.82 2.56 34.95
C LYS A 170 -8.17 3.27 35.00
N ASP A 171 -8.24 4.51 34.52
CA ASP A 171 -9.48 5.27 34.38
C ASP A 171 -10.38 4.67 33.28
#